data_AF-E3MAA8-F1
#
_entry.id   AF-E3MAA8-F1
#
_cell.length_a   1.000
_cell.length_b   1.000
_cell.length_c   1.000
_cell.angle_alpha   90.00
_cell.angle_beta   90.00
_cell.angle_gamma   90.00
#
_symmetry.space_group_name_H-M   'P 1'
#
loop_
_entity.id
_entity.type
_entity.pdbx_description
1 polymer ?
#
loop_
_entity_poly.entity_id
_entity_poly.type
_entity_poly.pdbx_seq_one_letter_code
_entity_poly.pdbx_strand_id
1 'polypeptide(L)'
;MSREKANARERCRQKSIGNAFTILRNHLPKQLRDRKPSKAETLKSATQYISHLLQVLEKDIKMEMNGQQNSMSPTASTPTQSDDNEYVGYQKGVWMPPQCQNPYNNSSYNSS
;
A
#
# COMPACT_ATOMS: atom_id res chain seq x y z
N MET A 1 -16.19 0.33 28.59
CA MET A 1 -15.40 -0.64 27.77
C MET A 1 -14.34 -1.28 28.64
N SER A 2 -14.19 -2.61 28.63
CA SER A 2 -13.11 -3.31 29.35
C SER A 2 -11.72 -2.98 28.78
N ARG A 3 -10.68 -2.99 29.63
CA ARG A 3 -9.25 -2.85 29.26
C ARG A 3 -8.85 -3.87 28.19
N GLU A 4 -9.38 -5.09 28.26
CA GLU A 4 -9.13 -6.14 27.28
C GLU A 4 -9.65 -5.77 25.88
N LYS A 5 -10.84 -5.16 25.82
CA LYS A 5 -11.45 -4.70 24.56
C LYS A 5 -10.60 -3.60 23.92
N ALA A 6 -10.02 -2.71 24.73
CA ALA A 6 -9.11 -1.66 24.26
C ALA A 6 -7.78 -2.25 23.75
N ASN A 7 -7.18 -3.17 24.49
CA ASN A 7 -5.93 -3.83 24.10
C ASN A 7 -6.08 -4.64 22.81
N ALA A 8 -7.21 -5.33 22.62
CA ALA A 8 -7.50 -6.07 21.40
C ALA A 8 -7.56 -5.14 20.17
N ARG A 9 -8.23 -3.99 20.29
CA ARG A 9 -8.27 -2.98 19.23
C ARG A 9 -6.89 -2.46 18.86
N GLU A 10 -6.06 -2.15 19.85
CA GLU A 10 -4.71 -1.63 19.58
C GLU A 10 -3.83 -2.67 18.88
N ARG A 11 -3.95 -3.95 19.27
CA ARG A 11 -3.28 -5.04 18.54
C ARG A 11 -3.73 -5.14 17.08
N CYS A 12 -5.03 -5.03 16.79
CA CYS A 12 -5.54 -5.03 15.42
C CYS A 12 -5.00 -3.82 14.63
N ARG A 13 -5.01 -2.62 15.22
CA ARG A 13 -4.46 -1.40 14.60
C ARG A 13 -2.99 -1.60 14.24
N GLN A 14 -2.19 -2.12 15.17
CA GLN A 14 -0.77 -2.40 14.93
C GLN A 14 -0.54 -3.51 13.89
N LYS A 15 -1.39 -4.53 13.83
CA LYS A 15 -1.35 -5.55 12.78
C LYS A 15 -1.60 -4.93 11.39
N SER A 16 -2.59 -4.03 11.28
CA SER A 16 -2.87 -3.30 10.04
C SER A 16 -1.68 -2.47 9.57
N ILE A 17 -0.98 -1.79 10.49
CA ILE A 17 0.26 -1.07 10.17
C ILE A 17 1.36 -2.02 9.72
N GLY A 18 1.50 -3.18 10.40
CA GLY A 18 2.44 -4.23 9.99
C GLY A 18 2.21 -4.69 8.55
N ASN A 19 0.95 -4.93 8.18
CA ASN A 19 0.57 -5.30 6.82
C ASN A 19 0.91 -4.22 5.80
N ALA A 20 0.59 -2.95 6.08
CA ALA A 20 0.95 -1.83 5.22
C ALA A 20 2.46 -1.73 4.99
N PHE A 21 3.27 -1.96 6.02
CA PHE A 21 4.73 -2.02 5.89
C PHE A 21 5.20 -3.19 5.01
N THR A 22 4.53 -4.34 5.06
CA THR A 22 4.84 -5.48 4.17
C THR A 22 4.54 -5.15 2.71
N ILE A 23 3.38 -4.54 2.45
CA ILE A 23 3.00 -4.06 1.11
C ILE A 23 4.05 -3.07 0.59
N LEU A 24 4.42 -2.07 1.41
CA LEU A 24 5.44 -1.09 1.05
C LEU A 24 6.78 -1.75 0.68
N ARG A 25 7.23 -2.75 1.45
CA ARG A 25 8.44 -3.51 1.11
C ARG A 25 8.34 -4.20 -0.23
N ASN A 26 7.19 -4.75 -0.59
CA ASN A 26 6.98 -5.42 -1.88
C ASN A 26 7.06 -4.46 -3.09
N HIS A 27 6.92 -3.16 -2.87
CA HIS A 27 7.14 -2.13 -3.91
C HIS A 27 8.60 -1.68 -4.03
N LEU A 28 9.47 -2.01 -3.07
CA LEU A 28 10.89 -1.67 -3.17
C LEU A 28 11.61 -2.57 -4.18
N PRO A 29 12.63 -2.07 -4.89
CA PRO A 29 13.44 -2.89 -5.80
C PRO A 29 14.12 -4.05 -5.06
N LYS A 30 14.30 -5.19 -5.75
CA LYS A 30 14.71 -6.47 -5.14
C LYS A 30 15.99 -6.37 -4.30
N GLN A 31 16.99 -5.61 -4.76
CA GLN A 31 18.25 -5.40 -4.03
C GLN A 31 18.06 -4.77 -2.64
N LEU A 32 16.97 -4.03 -2.43
CA LEU A 32 16.63 -3.40 -1.14
C LEU A 32 15.81 -4.33 -0.24
N ARG A 33 15.45 -5.54 -0.71
CA ARG A 33 14.64 -6.53 0.02
C ARG A 33 15.42 -7.76 0.47
N ASP A 34 16.62 -7.97 -0.05
CA ASP A 34 17.45 -9.16 0.23
C ASP A 34 17.72 -9.34 1.73
N ARG A 35 17.80 -8.23 2.47
CA ARG A 35 17.77 -8.21 3.94
C ARG A 35 16.54 -7.44 4.38
N LYS A 36 15.51 -8.15 4.90
CA LYS A 36 14.24 -7.57 5.39
C LYS A 36 14.46 -6.19 6.05
N PRO A 37 14.17 -5.07 5.37
CA PRO A 37 14.54 -3.75 5.86
C PRO A 37 13.72 -3.41 7.11
N SER A 38 14.37 -2.77 8.09
CA SER A 38 13.70 -2.22 9.26
C SER A 38 12.63 -1.20 8.87
N LYS A 39 11.76 -0.79 9.80
CA LYS A 39 10.73 0.23 9.51
C LYS A 39 11.35 1.53 9.00
N ALA A 40 12.42 2.00 9.65
CA ALA A 40 13.11 3.22 9.25
C ALA A 40 13.78 3.09 7.87
N GLU A 41 14.46 1.98 7.62
CA GLU A 41 15.07 1.70 6.31
C GLU A 41 14.00 1.61 5.22
N THR A 42 12.87 0.93 5.48
CA THR A 42 11.76 0.82 4.52
C THR A 42 11.26 2.20 4.10
N LEU A 43 11.06 3.12 5.05
CA LEU A 43 10.62 4.49 4.76
C LEU A 43 11.67 5.26 3.96
N LYS A 44 12.94 5.18 4.37
CA LYS A 44 14.04 5.87 3.66
C LYS A 44 14.18 5.38 2.22
N SER A 45 14.18 4.05 2.02
CA SER A 45 14.26 3.43 0.71
C SER A 45 13.07 3.77 -0.17
N ALA A 46 11.86 3.84 0.38
CA ALA A 46 10.67 4.23 -0.36
C ALA A 46 10.79 5.67 -0.91
N THR A 47 11.19 6.62 -0.06
CA THR A 47 11.41 8.01 -0.50
C THR A 47 12.47 8.09 -1.60
N GLN A 48 13.61 7.41 -1.40
CA GLN A 48 14.69 7.38 -2.41
C GLN A 48 14.23 6.76 -3.73
N TYR A 49 13.42 5.71 -3.67
CA TYR A 49 12.93 5.04 -4.86
C TYR A 49 11.94 5.91 -5.65
N ILE A 50 11.03 6.62 -4.96
CA ILE A 50 10.16 7.60 -5.61
C ILE A 50 11.00 8.67 -6.32
N SER A 51 12.00 9.25 -5.65
CA SER A 51 12.88 10.25 -6.28
C SER A 51 13.63 9.70 -7.50
N HIS A 52 14.11 8.45 -7.42
CA HIS A 52 14.77 7.80 -8.55
C HIS A 52 13.83 7.62 -9.74
N LEU A 53 12.60 7.13 -9.52
CA LEU A 53 11.61 6.97 -10.59
C LEU A 53 11.26 8.31 -11.25
N LEU A 54 11.10 9.39 -10.46
CA LEU A 54 10.86 10.73 -11.00
C LEU A 54 12.01 11.20 -11.90
N GLN A 55 13.26 10.96 -11.50
CA GLN A 55 14.44 11.31 -12.31
C GLN A 55 14.52 10.52 -13.62
N VAL A 56 14.14 9.24 -13.61
CA VAL A 56 14.09 8.41 -14.83
C VAL A 56 13.07 9.00 -15.80
N LEU A 57 11.84 9.27 -15.32
CA LEU A 57 10.78 9.85 -16.16
C LEU A 57 11.17 11.23 -16.74
N GLU A 58 11.82 12.09 -15.96
CA GLU A 58 12.27 13.40 -16.44
C GLU A 58 13.34 13.29 -17.53
N LYS A 59 14.25 12.31 -17.43
CA LYS A 59 15.26 12.07 -18.47
C LYS A 59 14.62 11.63 -19.77
N ASP A 60 13.64 10.72 -19.70
CA ASP A 60 12.93 10.21 -20.88
C ASP A 60 12.20 11.36 -21.60
N ILE A 61 11.47 12.20 -20.86
CA ILE A 61 10.78 13.39 -21.42
C ILE A 61 11.78 14.36 -22.10
N LYS A 62 12.94 14.61 -21.47
CA LYS A 62 13.96 15.50 -22.05
C LYS A 62 14.60 14.93 -23.31
N MET A 63 14.76 13.60 -23.39
CA MET A 63 15.30 12.93 -24.58
C MET A 63 14.30 12.99 -25.75
N GLU A 64 12.99 12.87 -25.49
CA GLU A 64 11.94 13.01 -26.51
C GLU A 64 11.84 14.45 -27.05
N MET A 65 12.05 15.48 -26.22
CA MET A 65 12.01 16.88 -26.64
C MET A 65 13.17 17.31 -27.56
N ASN A 66 14.22 16.48 -27.70
CA ASN A 66 15.40 16.78 -28.52
C ASN A 66 15.45 15.95 -29.83
N GLY A 67 14.40 15.18 -30.13
CA GLY A 67 14.33 14.30 -31.30
C GLY A 67 12.96 14.31 -31.98
N GLN A 68 12.82 15.19 -32.99
CA GLN A 68 11.86 15.13 -34.11
C GLN A 68 10.38 15.49 -33.85
N GLN A 69 9.99 16.61 -34.48
CA GLN A 69 8.74 16.72 -35.22
C GLN A 69 8.57 15.50 -36.15
N ASN A 70 7.69 14.55 -35.85
CA ASN A 70 6.82 13.91 -36.84
C ASN A 70 5.67 13.13 -36.19
N SER A 71 4.51 13.19 -36.82
CA SER A 71 3.22 12.65 -36.41
C SER A 71 3.17 11.13 -36.16
N MET A 72 2.55 10.69 -35.06
CA MET A 72 1.50 9.67 -35.06
C MET A 72 0.80 9.54 -33.69
N SER A 73 -0.52 9.41 -33.75
CA SER A 73 -1.51 9.55 -32.68
C SER A 73 -1.42 8.48 -31.57
N PRO A 74 -1.80 8.79 -30.31
CA PRO A 74 -1.99 7.77 -29.29
C PRO A 74 -3.42 7.19 -29.38
N THR A 75 -3.56 5.94 -29.83
CA THR A 75 -4.77 5.16 -29.58
C THR A 75 -4.79 4.74 -28.11
N ALA A 76 -5.64 5.40 -27.33
CA ALA A 76 -5.90 5.06 -25.94
C ALA A 76 -6.39 3.61 -25.81
N SER A 77 -5.52 2.72 -25.36
CA SER A 77 -5.92 1.42 -24.83
C SER A 77 -5.93 1.52 -23.32
N THR A 78 -7.14 1.54 -22.78
CA THR A 78 -7.48 1.50 -21.36
C THR A 78 -6.74 0.37 -20.65
N PRO A 79 -5.94 0.66 -19.61
CA PRO A 79 -5.53 -0.38 -18.68
C PRO A 79 -6.77 -0.78 -17.87
N THR A 80 -7.29 -1.97 -18.16
CA THR A 80 -8.25 -2.66 -17.29
C THR A 80 -7.65 -2.73 -15.89
N GLN A 81 -8.30 -2.01 -14.97
CA GLN A 81 -8.02 -2.03 -13.54
C GLN A 81 -8.18 -3.47 -13.04
N SER A 82 -7.07 -4.12 -12.66
CA SER A 82 -7.11 -5.26 -11.77
C SER A 82 -7.37 -4.72 -10.37
N ASP A 83 -8.63 -4.83 -9.94
CA ASP A 83 -9.16 -4.51 -8.62
C ASP A 83 -8.61 -5.43 -7.52
N ASP A 84 -7.30 -5.38 -7.26
CA ASP A 84 -6.67 -6.02 -6.10
C ASP A 84 -6.19 -4.98 -5.07
N ASN A 85 -6.77 -3.78 -5.08
CA ASN A 85 -6.53 -2.80 -4.02
C ASN A 85 -7.47 -3.07 -2.84
N GLU A 86 -7.23 -4.19 -2.13
CA GLU A 86 -7.72 -4.39 -0.76
C GLU A 86 -6.97 -3.43 0.18
N TYR A 87 -7.22 -2.13 0.01
CA TYR A 87 -6.64 -1.08 0.83
C TYR A 87 -7.29 -1.16 2.20
N VAL A 88 -6.52 -1.70 3.15
CA VAL A 88 -6.94 -2.04 4.50
C VAL A 88 -7.56 -0.82 5.19
N GLY A 89 -8.89 -0.77 5.19
CA GLY A 89 -9.67 0.20 5.95
C GLY A 89 -10.12 1.46 5.22
N TYR A 90 -10.23 1.49 3.89
CA TYR A 90 -11.11 2.48 3.25
C TYR A 90 -12.19 1.80 2.43
N GLN A 91 -13.44 2.07 2.78
CA GLN A 91 -14.60 1.59 2.03
C GLN A 91 -15.44 2.81 1.67
N LYS A 92 -15.70 3.00 0.37
CA LYS A 92 -16.45 4.16 -0.16
C LYS A 92 -15.87 5.52 0.28
N GLY A 93 -14.54 5.67 0.29
CA GLY A 93 -13.86 6.92 0.67
C GLY A 93 -13.87 7.23 2.17
N VAL A 94 -14.43 6.34 3.00
CA VAL A 94 -14.46 6.50 4.46
C VAL A 94 -13.43 5.59 5.09
N TRP A 95 -12.61 6.13 6.00
CA TRP A 95 -11.69 5.32 6.80
C TRP A 95 -12.49 4.43 7.76
N MET A 96 -12.53 3.14 7.43
CA MET A 96 -13.06 2.08 8.27
C MET A 96 -11.91 1.44 9.04
N PRO A 97 -11.84 1.61 10.38
CA PRO A 97 -10.86 0.90 11.16
C PRO A 97 -11.01 -0.61 10.96
N PRO A 98 -9.91 -1.38 10.89
CA PRO A 98 -9.97 -2.84 10.77
C PRO A 98 -10.84 -3.41 11.89
N GLN A 99 -11.99 -3.97 11.49
CA GLN A 99 -12.94 -4.58 12.41
C GLN A 99 -12.29 -5.87 12.92
N CYS A 100 -11.88 -5.90 14.20
CA CYS A 100 -11.55 -7.18 14.81
C CYS A 100 -12.84 -8.02 14.80
N GLN A 101 -12.80 -9.24 14.25
CA GLN A 101 -13.83 -10.23 14.57
C GLN A 101 -13.92 -10.30 16.09
N ASN A 102 -15.10 -9.97 16.61
CA ASN A 102 -15.36 -9.96 18.03
C ASN A 102 -15.17 -11.39 18.56
N PRO A 103 -14.25 -11.65 19.52
CA PRO A 103 -14.09 -13.00 20.07
C PRO A 103 -15.36 -13.47 20.82
N TYR A 104 -16.27 -12.54 21.14
CA TYR A 104 -17.59 -12.83 21.70
C TYR A 104 -18.68 -13.08 20.65
N ASN A 105 -18.36 -13.09 19.35
CA ASN A 105 -19.30 -13.44 18.29
C ASN A 105 -19.36 -14.95 18.01
N ASN A 106 -18.90 -15.77 18.94
CA ASN A 106 -19.13 -17.21 18.85
C ASN A 106 -20.56 -17.48 19.32
N SER A 107 -21.41 -17.98 18.41
CA SER A 107 -22.85 -18.21 18.59
C SER A 107 -23.22 -19.12 19.78
N SER A 108 -22.25 -19.67 20.50
CA SER A 108 -22.45 -20.48 21.71
C SER A 108 -22.97 -19.74 22.94
N TYR A 109 -22.93 -18.39 22.99
CA TYR A 109 -23.41 -17.63 24.16
C TYR A 109 -24.82 -17.01 24.01
N ASN A 110 -25.48 -17.18 22.86
CA ASN A 110 -26.85 -16.66 22.62
C ASN A 110 -27.92 -17.76 22.69
N SER A 111 -27.66 -18.88 23.38
CA SER A 111 -28.68 -19.83 23.80
C SER A 111 -28.68 -19.94 25.32
N SER A 112 -29.46 -19.08 25.96
CA SER A 112 -30.18 -19.33 27.21
C SER A 112 -31.26 -18.26 27.36
#